data_AF-A0A8S9MC84-F1
#
_entry.id   AF-A0A8S9MC84-F1
#
_cell.length_a   1.000
_cell.length_b   1.000
_cell.length_c   1.000
_cell.angle_alpha   90.00
_cell.angle_beta   90.00
_cell.angle_gamma   90.00
#
_symmetry.space_group_name_H-M   'P 1'
#
loop_
_entity.id
_entity.type
_entity.pdbx_description
1 polymer ?
#
loop_
_entity_poly.entity_id
_entity_poly.type
_entity_poly.pdbx_seq_one_letter_code
_entity_poly.pdbx_strand_id
1 'polypeptide(L)'
;MTEREAYVKMVVDHATAMEANNEFAMTLEKHLQDVPRSDELIEIKKVVRELKVGMKMAQDRERANAAQLAAAEKPGNHAASLEARLRVVCNERMSALEQVSLLEAKVESSTNKFSDDLRRATYDAKKTLADIYLDVLISLKEKWEKKKAATDCEARLREVMTNIDLLKEIMNNNLLASDELLRLRTKEVELGSELDVMAVSDFSVGKLDLPQISKDLSEDFFAKVLYVVNGTDDVMKCAGDQFEDGEFGVDE
;
A
#
# COMPACT_ATOMS: atom_id res chain seq x y z
N MET A 1 -101.61 68.39 66.67
CA MET A 1 -100.70 68.86 65.62
C MET A 1 -101.31 70.12 65.05
N THR A 2 -100.69 71.27 65.25
CA THR A 2 -101.20 72.55 64.73
C THR A 2 -100.79 72.71 63.27
N GLU A 3 -101.57 73.42 62.46
CA GLU A 3 -101.34 73.62 61.01
C GLU A 3 -99.89 74.06 60.67
N ARG A 4 -99.26 74.77 61.61
CA ARG A 4 -97.85 75.20 61.56
C ARG A 4 -96.84 74.04 61.59
N GLU A 5 -97.08 73.00 62.38
CA GLU A 5 -96.19 71.82 62.46
C GLU A 5 -96.24 70.99 61.17
N ALA A 6 -97.42 70.86 60.56
CA ALA A 6 -97.58 70.16 59.28
C ALA A 6 -96.84 70.89 58.14
N TYR A 7 -96.91 72.24 58.13
CA TYR A 7 -96.21 73.05 57.13
C TYR A 7 -94.69 72.97 57.28
N VAL A 8 -94.16 73.03 58.51
CA VAL A 8 -92.71 72.89 58.76
C VAL A 8 -92.23 71.50 58.37
N LYS A 9 -92.97 70.43 58.70
CA LYS A 9 -92.63 69.07 58.30
C LYS A 9 -92.60 68.90 56.78
N MET A 10 -93.59 69.45 56.07
CA MET A 10 -93.61 69.45 54.61
C MET A 10 -92.42 70.19 54.00
N VAL A 11 -92.05 71.35 54.55
CA VAL A 11 -90.90 72.14 54.08
C VAL A 11 -89.58 71.41 54.32
N VAL A 12 -89.42 70.77 55.47
CA VAL A 12 -88.24 69.94 55.78
C VAL A 12 -88.18 68.71 54.87
N ASP A 13 -89.28 67.96 54.74
CA ASP A 13 -89.35 66.79 53.86
C ASP A 13 -89.05 67.17 52.38
N HIS A 14 -89.53 68.33 51.93
CA HIS A 14 -89.22 68.87 50.59
C HIS A 14 -87.74 69.26 50.46
N ALA A 15 -87.15 69.90 51.47
CA ALA A 15 -85.73 70.26 51.46
C ALA A 15 -84.84 69.00 51.40
N THR A 16 -85.17 67.97 52.18
CA THR A 16 -84.45 66.68 52.16
C THR A 16 -84.60 65.96 50.81
N ALA A 17 -85.79 65.99 50.20
CA ALA A 17 -85.99 65.45 48.86
C ALA A 17 -85.17 66.22 47.80
N MET A 18 -85.05 67.53 47.95
CA MET A 18 -84.27 68.39 47.05
C MET A 18 -82.77 68.15 47.19
N GLU A 19 -82.27 67.93 48.41
CA GLU A 19 -80.87 67.59 48.68
C GLU A 19 -80.50 66.22 48.08
N ALA A 20 -81.33 65.20 48.30
CA ALA A 20 -81.13 63.88 47.69
C ALA A 20 -81.15 63.93 46.16
N ASN A 21 -82.02 64.77 45.58
CA ASN A 21 -82.08 64.95 44.13
C ASN A 21 -80.84 65.66 43.57
N ASN A 22 -80.26 66.60 44.34
CA ASN A 22 -79.01 67.27 43.98
C ASN A 22 -77.80 66.33 44.09
N GLU A 23 -77.73 65.48 45.12
CA GLU A 23 -76.70 64.43 45.22
C GLU A 23 -76.80 63.42 44.07
N PHE A 24 -78.02 63.02 43.70
CA PHE A 24 -78.26 62.16 42.55
C PHE A 24 -77.81 62.84 41.25
N ALA A 25 -78.15 64.11 41.05
CA ALA A 25 -77.73 64.88 39.88
C ALA A 25 -76.20 65.02 39.81
N MET A 26 -75.53 65.30 40.92
CA MET A 26 -74.08 65.42 40.99
C MET A 26 -73.38 64.09 40.70
N THR A 27 -73.91 62.98 41.21
CA THR A 27 -73.37 61.64 40.94
C THR A 27 -73.55 61.26 39.48
N LEU A 28 -74.71 61.58 38.88
CA LEU A 28 -74.97 61.36 37.46
C LEU A 28 -74.02 62.19 36.59
N GLU A 29 -73.80 63.46 36.93
CA GLU A 29 -72.92 64.37 36.19
C GLU A 29 -71.45 63.90 36.26
N LYS A 30 -70.98 63.44 37.42
CA LYS A 30 -69.65 62.84 37.57
C LYS A 30 -69.49 61.60 36.70
N HIS A 31 -70.48 60.69 36.71
CA HIS A 31 -70.44 59.51 35.84
C HIS A 31 -70.43 59.86 34.36
N LEU A 32 -71.14 60.92 33.94
CA LEU A 32 -71.15 61.39 32.56
C LEU A 32 -69.83 62.04 32.13
N GLN A 33 -69.05 62.61 33.05
CA GLN A 33 -67.69 63.10 32.74
C GLN A 33 -66.70 61.97 32.44
N ASP A 34 -66.88 60.79 33.03
CA ASP A 34 -66.02 59.62 32.81
C ASP A 34 -66.43 58.78 31.58
N VAL A 35 -67.58 59.10 30.93
CA VAL A 35 -68.01 58.44 29.70
C VAL A 35 -67.24 59.03 28.51
N PRO A 36 -66.52 58.20 27.73
CA PRO A 36 -65.78 58.67 26.56
C PRO A 36 -66.66 59.45 25.60
N ARG A 37 -66.14 60.56 25.07
CA ARG A 37 -66.85 61.35 24.06
C ARG A 37 -66.91 60.58 22.73
N SER A 38 -67.88 60.91 21.88
CA SER A 38 -68.14 60.16 20.66
C SER A 38 -66.95 60.14 19.67
N ASP A 39 -66.15 61.21 19.65
CA ASP A 39 -64.92 61.35 18.87
C ASP A 39 -63.80 60.44 19.38
N GLU A 40 -63.62 60.34 20.70
CA GLU A 40 -62.69 59.38 21.31
C GLU A 40 -63.07 57.93 20.98
N LEU A 41 -64.37 57.60 20.97
CA LEU A 41 -64.85 56.27 20.58
C LEU A 41 -64.57 55.96 19.10
N ILE A 42 -64.63 56.95 18.22
CA ILE A 42 -64.29 56.80 16.79
C ILE A 42 -62.80 56.52 16.61
N GLU A 43 -61.93 57.25 17.33
CA GLU A 43 -60.49 57.04 17.31
C GLU A 43 -60.10 55.67 17.92
N ILE A 44 -60.71 55.29 19.05
CA ILE A 44 -60.52 53.95 19.64
C ILE A 44 -60.92 52.87 18.62
N LYS A 45 -62.06 53.03 17.94
CA LYS A 45 -62.49 52.07 16.91
C LYS A 45 -61.54 52.01 15.72
N LYS A 46 -60.89 53.12 15.36
CA LYS A 46 -59.84 53.17 14.33
C LYS A 46 -58.59 52.43 14.79
N VAL A 47 -58.07 52.73 15.98
CA VAL A 47 -56.91 52.06 16.58
C VAL A 47 -57.17 50.56 16.75
N VAL A 48 -58.36 50.15 17.20
CA VAL A 48 -58.72 48.73 17.32
C VAL A 48 -58.70 48.03 15.95
N ARG A 49 -59.15 48.70 14.87
CA ARG A 49 -59.07 48.12 13.51
C ARG A 49 -57.63 48.01 13.05
N GLU A 50 -56.81 49.04 13.26
CA GLU A 50 -55.38 49.03 12.93
C GLU A 50 -54.63 47.95 13.70
N LEU A 51 -54.85 47.83 15.01
CA LEU A 51 -54.31 46.77 15.84
C LEU A 51 -54.77 45.39 15.37
N LYS A 52 -56.05 45.23 15.01
CA LYS A 52 -56.57 43.96 14.50
C LYS A 52 -55.89 43.55 13.20
N VAL A 53 -55.67 44.50 12.28
CA VAL A 53 -54.94 44.23 11.04
C VAL A 53 -53.47 43.94 11.34
N GLY A 54 -52.83 44.74 12.19
CA GLY A 54 -51.42 44.55 12.58
C GLY A 54 -51.18 43.20 13.28
N MET A 55 -52.09 42.77 14.16
CA MET A 55 -52.05 41.46 14.82
C MET A 55 -52.16 40.33 13.80
N LYS A 56 -53.04 40.47 12.80
CA LYS A 56 -53.17 39.47 11.73
C LYS A 56 -51.88 39.36 10.90
N MET A 57 -51.29 40.50 10.53
CA MET A 57 -50.00 40.50 9.81
C MET A 57 -48.87 39.90 10.66
N ALA A 58 -48.82 40.20 11.96
CA ALA A 58 -47.82 39.65 12.87
C ALA A 58 -47.95 38.13 13.00
N GLN A 59 -49.18 37.63 13.11
CA GLN A 59 -49.46 36.19 13.16
C GLN A 59 -49.09 35.49 11.84
N ASP A 60 -49.38 36.10 10.70
CA ASP A 60 -48.99 35.56 9.39
C ASP A 60 -47.46 35.51 9.24
N ARG A 61 -46.75 36.55 9.73
CA ARG A 61 -45.29 36.58 9.77
C ARG A 61 -44.71 35.53 10.72
N GLU A 62 -45.31 35.31 11.88
CA GLU A 62 -44.91 34.27 12.83
C GLU A 62 -45.01 32.88 12.18
N ARG A 63 -46.12 32.59 11.49
CA ARG A 63 -46.28 31.32 10.75
C ARG A 63 -45.24 31.17 9.64
N ALA A 64 -44.94 32.23 8.89
CA ALA A 64 -43.90 32.20 7.87
C ALA A 64 -42.50 31.94 8.46
N ASN A 65 -42.17 32.60 9.57
CA ASN A 65 -40.89 32.41 10.26
C ASN A 65 -40.77 30.98 10.83
N ALA A 66 -41.83 30.42 11.41
CA ALA A 66 -41.84 29.05 11.89
C ALA A 66 -41.60 28.04 10.76
N ALA A 67 -42.20 28.27 9.58
CA ALA A 67 -41.95 27.45 8.39
C ALA A 67 -40.51 27.56 7.88
N GLN A 68 -39.93 28.78 7.88
CA GLN A 68 -38.53 28.99 7.52
C GLN A 68 -37.57 28.31 8.50
N LEU A 69 -37.88 28.34 9.80
CA LEU A 69 -37.07 27.73 10.85
C LEU A 69 -37.07 26.20 10.71
N ALA A 70 -38.24 25.59 10.48
CA ALA A 70 -38.35 24.16 10.20
C ALA A 70 -37.67 23.76 8.87
N ALA A 71 -37.70 24.63 7.87
CA ALA A 71 -36.99 24.41 6.60
C ALA A 71 -35.47 24.53 6.75
N ALA A 72 -34.98 25.39 7.64
CA ALA A 72 -33.55 25.57 7.94
C ALA A 72 -32.99 24.47 8.87
N GLU A 73 -33.81 23.90 9.75
CA GLU A 73 -33.41 22.81 10.65
C GLU A 73 -33.09 21.51 9.90
N LYS A 74 -33.85 21.19 8.83
CA LYS A 74 -33.61 20.01 7.99
C LYS A 74 -32.19 19.96 7.41
N PRO A 75 -31.68 20.95 6.65
CA PRO A 75 -30.32 20.94 6.15
C PRO A 75 -29.28 20.99 7.27
N GLY A 76 -29.57 21.63 8.41
CA GLY A 76 -28.69 21.60 9.59
C GLY A 76 -28.46 20.17 10.12
N ASN A 77 -29.52 19.38 10.23
CA ASN A 77 -29.42 17.97 10.65
C ASN A 77 -28.68 17.10 9.62
N HIS A 78 -28.84 17.38 8.31
CA HIS A 78 -28.10 16.69 7.26
C HIS A 78 -26.61 17.02 7.29
N ALA A 79 -26.25 18.29 7.56
CA ALA A 79 -24.87 18.72 7.70
C ALA A 79 -24.18 18.01 8.87
N ALA A 80 -24.84 17.91 10.04
CA ALA A 80 -24.31 17.19 11.19
C ALA A 80 -24.11 15.68 10.90
N SER A 81 -25.06 15.05 10.19
CA SER A 81 -24.94 13.64 9.77
C SER A 81 -23.78 13.43 8.80
N LEU A 82 -23.61 14.33 7.82
CA LEU A 82 -22.52 14.27 6.85
C LEU A 82 -21.15 14.45 7.55
N GLU A 83 -21.04 15.39 8.49
CA GLU A 83 -19.82 15.61 9.26
C GLU A 83 -19.42 14.36 10.07
N ALA A 84 -20.39 13.71 10.71
CA ALA A 84 -20.15 12.45 11.43
C ALA A 84 -19.65 11.34 10.49
N ARG A 85 -20.26 11.19 9.31
CA ARG A 85 -19.81 10.22 8.28
C ARG A 85 -18.41 10.53 7.78
N LEU A 86 -18.10 11.80 7.50
CA LEU A 86 -16.77 12.21 7.06
C LEU A 86 -15.71 11.91 8.12
N ARG A 87 -16.01 12.10 9.41
CA ARG A 87 -15.10 11.75 10.49
C ARG A 87 -14.77 10.25 10.51
N VAL A 88 -15.79 9.39 10.33
CA VAL A 88 -15.59 7.94 10.25
C VAL A 88 -14.73 7.58 9.04
N VAL A 89 -15.08 8.08 7.85
CA VAL A 89 -14.32 7.83 6.62
C VAL A 89 -12.88 8.34 6.72
N CYS A 90 -12.65 9.49 7.35
CA CYS A 90 -11.30 10.01 7.58
C CYS A 90 -10.49 9.08 8.47
N ASN A 91 -11.06 8.55 9.56
CA ASN A 91 -10.37 7.61 10.44
C ASN A 91 -10.08 6.28 9.74
N GLU A 92 -11.03 5.75 8.98
CA GLU A 92 -10.85 4.54 8.16
C GLU A 92 -9.74 4.74 7.12
N ARG A 93 -9.72 5.89 6.43
CA ARG A 93 -8.66 6.25 5.49
C ARG A 93 -7.30 6.31 6.18
N MET A 94 -7.22 6.90 7.37
CA MET A 94 -5.96 6.94 8.12
C MET A 94 -5.48 5.54 8.50
N SER A 95 -6.36 4.67 8.99
CA SER A 95 -6.00 3.29 9.31
C SER A 95 -5.59 2.48 8.07
N ALA A 96 -6.26 2.70 6.94
CA ALA A 96 -5.89 2.07 5.67
C ALA A 96 -4.50 2.53 5.20
N LEU A 97 -4.16 3.82 5.33
CA LEU A 97 -2.83 4.34 5.00
C LEU A 97 -1.74 3.70 5.88
N GLU A 98 -1.97 3.54 7.18
CA GLU A 98 -1.03 2.86 8.08
C GLU A 98 -0.80 1.39 7.67
N GLN A 99 -1.86 0.67 7.29
CA GLN A 99 -1.76 -0.71 6.79
C GLN A 99 -0.99 -0.77 5.47
N VAL A 100 -1.24 0.17 4.56
CA VAL A 100 -0.49 0.28 3.30
C VAL A 100 0.99 0.50 3.58
N SER A 101 1.36 1.46 4.44
CA SER A 101 2.76 1.70 4.79
C SER A 101 3.44 0.47 5.43
N LEU A 102 2.72 -0.29 6.27
CA LEU A 102 3.23 -1.53 6.85
C LEU A 102 3.44 -2.63 5.78
N LEU A 103 2.50 -2.76 4.84
CA LEU A 103 2.62 -3.72 3.74
C LEU A 103 3.74 -3.35 2.77
N GLU A 104 3.89 -2.07 2.43
CA GLU A 104 5.00 -1.54 1.62
C GLU A 104 6.35 -1.89 2.26
N ALA A 105 6.51 -1.63 3.56
CA ALA A 105 7.74 -1.99 4.29
C ALA A 105 8.00 -3.50 4.28
N LYS A 106 6.95 -4.32 4.36
CA LYS A 106 7.07 -5.78 4.30
C LYS A 106 7.45 -6.30 2.91
N VAL A 107 6.88 -5.71 1.85
CA VAL A 107 7.25 -6.01 0.46
C VAL A 107 8.70 -5.65 0.24
N GLU A 108 9.12 -4.44 0.62
CA GLU A 108 10.50 -3.98 0.47
C GLU A 108 11.50 -4.88 1.22
N SER A 109 11.21 -5.23 2.47
CA SER A 109 12.05 -6.16 3.25
C SER A 109 12.13 -7.55 2.60
N SER A 110 11.01 -8.06 2.07
CA SER A 110 10.96 -9.38 1.42
C SER A 110 11.73 -9.38 0.10
N THR A 111 11.61 -8.32 -0.71
CA THR A 111 12.36 -8.13 -1.96
C THR A 111 13.86 -8.09 -1.71
N ASN A 112 14.30 -7.33 -0.70
CA ASN A 112 15.71 -7.27 -0.32
C ASN A 112 16.26 -8.63 0.11
N LYS A 113 15.50 -9.36 0.95
CA LYS A 113 15.89 -10.72 1.36
C LYS A 113 15.99 -11.67 0.17
N PHE A 114 15.01 -11.65 -0.73
CA PHE A 114 15.02 -12.49 -1.94
C PHE A 114 16.24 -12.17 -2.84
N SER A 115 16.56 -10.89 -3.03
CA SER A 115 17.74 -10.45 -3.79
C SER A 115 19.04 -10.98 -3.17
N ASP A 116 19.17 -10.93 -1.85
CA ASP A 116 20.35 -11.44 -1.13
C ASP A 116 20.47 -12.97 -1.22
N ASP A 117 19.36 -13.69 -1.05
CA ASP A 117 19.32 -15.14 -1.17
C ASP A 117 19.68 -15.59 -2.60
N LEU A 118 19.17 -14.90 -3.62
CA LEU A 118 19.50 -15.14 -5.04
C LEU A 118 21.00 -14.94 -5.31
N ARG A 119 21.59 -13.86 -4.77
CA ARG A 119 23.01 -13.55 -4.93
C ARG A 119 23.87 -14.63 -4.28
N ARG A 120 23.49 -15.08 -3.08
CA ARG A 120 24.17 -16.16 -2.35
C ARG A 120 24.11 -17.48 -3.12
N ALA A 121 22.92 -17.90 -3.54
CA ALA A 121 22.74 -19.13 -4.31
C ALA A 121 23.56 -19.14 -5.61
N THR A 122 23.61 -18.00 -6.31
CA THR A 122 24.42 -17.84 -7.52
C THR A 122 25.92 -17.97 -7.23
N TYR A 123 26.39 -17.37 -6.14
CA TYR A 123 27.79 -17.48 -5.73
C TYR A 123 28.14 -18.92 -5.36
N ASP A 124 27.30 -19.59 -4.57
CA ASP A 124 27.53 -20.97 -4.13
C ASP A 124 27.58 -21.93 -5.33
N ALA A 125 26.67 -21.79 -6.30
CA ALA A 125 26.67 -22.60 -7.52
C ALA A 125 27.96 -22.39 -8.36
N LYS A 126 28.41 -21.14 -8.51
CA LYS A 126 29.67 -20.82 -9.20
C LYS A 126 30.88 -21.40 -8.47
N LYS A 127 30.87 -21.35 -7.14
CA LYS A 127 31.94 -21.93 -6.32
C LYS A 127 32.00 -23.44 -6.50
N THR A 128 30.87 -24.14 -6.41
CA THR A 128 30.80 -25.59 -6.67
C THR A 128 31.32 -25.95 -8.06
N LEU A 129 30.96 -25.17 -9.09
CA LEU A 129 31.47 -25.39 -10.44
C LEU A 129 33.00 -25.20 -10.51
N ALA A 130 33.53 -24.16 -9.87
CA ALA A 130 34.96 -23.91 -9.81
C ALA A 130 35.72 -25.03 -9.08
N ASP A 131 35.16 -25.55 -7.98
CA ASP A 131 35.73 -26.66 -7.23
C ASP A 131 35.80 -27.94 -8.09
N ILE A 132 34.73 -28.26 -8.84
CA ILE A 132 34.72 -29.40 -9.79
C ILE A 132 35.80 -29.23 -10.87
N TYR A 133 35.93 -28.04 -11.46
CA TYR A 133 36.98 -27.80 -12.46
C TYR A 133 38.38 -27.89 -11.86
N LEU A 134 38.57 -27.44 -10.62
CA LEU A 134 39.84 -27.55 -9.91
C LEU A 134 40.25 -29.01 -9.72
N ASP A 135 39.32 -29.89 -9.33
CA ASP A 135 39.58 -31.32 -9.18
C ASP A 135 40.01 -31.97 -10.51
N VAL A 136 39.35 -31.62 -11.62
CA VAL A 136 39.74 -32.08 -12.96
C VAL A 136 41.15 -31.63 -13.32
N LEU A 137 41.50 -30.37 -13.05
CA LEU A 137 42.83 -29.82 -13.32
C LEU A 137 43.92 -30.50 -12.47
N ILE A 138 43.63 -30.78 -11.20
CA ILE A 138 44.55 -31.52 -10.32
C ILE A 138 44.79 -32.93 -10.87
N SER A 139 43.72 -33.65 -11.22
CA SER A 139 43.83 -35.00 -11.81
C SER A 139 44.62 -34.98 -13.13
N LEU A 140 44.39 -34.00 -13.99
CA LEU A 140 45.11 -33.85 -15.25
C LEU A 140 46.60 -33.59 -15.01
N LYS A 141 46.96 -32.75 -14.05
CA LYS A 141 48.35 -32.48 -13.67
C LYS A 141 49.06 -33.75 -13.20
N GLU A 142 48.43 -34.54 -12.35
CA GLU A 142 49.00 -35.82 -11.88
C GLU A 142 49.22 -36.81 -13.02
N LYS A 143 48.25 -36.94 -13.94
CA LYS A 143 48.37 -37.78 -15.13
C LYS A 143 49.49 -37.30 -16.06
N TRP A 144 49.64 -35.99 -16.22
CA TRP A 144 50.70 -35.38 -17.03
C TRP A 144 52.09 -35.70 -16.48
N GLU A 145 52.31 -35.55 -15.17
CA GLU A 145 53.60 -35.89 -14.56
C GLU A 145 53.92 -37.38 -14.69
N LYS A 146 52.93 -38.27 -14.51
CA LYS A 146 53.11 -39.71 -14.75
C LYS A 146 53.47 -39.99 -16.22
N LYS A 147 52.82 -39.31 -17.18
CA LYS A 147 53.11 -39.49 -18.61
C LYS A 147 54.52 -39.02 -18.96
N LYS A 148 55.00 -37.96 -18.32
CA LYS A 148 56.38 -37.48 -18.48
C LYS A 148 57.39 -38.53 -18.02
N ALA A 149 57.18 -39.12 -16.84
CA ALA A 149 58.02 -40.21 -16.33
C ALA A 149 57.96 -41.46 -17.24
N ALA A 150 56.76 -41.85 -17.69
CA ALA A 150 56.60 -42.97 -18.62
C ALA A 150 57.36 -42.74 -19.93
N THR A 151 57.31 -41.53 -20.48
CA THR A 151 58.00 -41.18 -21.74
C THR A 151 59.53 -41.21 -21.58
N ASP A 152 60.05 -40.78 -20.42
CA ASP A 152 61.47 -40.90 -20.08
C ASP A 152 61.93 -42.37 -19.96
N CYS A 153 61.15 -43.19 -19.25
CA CYS A 153 61.40 -44.63 -19.14
C CYS A 153 61.35 -45.32 -20.51
N GLU A 154 60.36 -44.98 -21.35
CA GLU A 154 60.24 -45.48 -22.72
C GLU A 154 61.44 -45.10 -23.60
N ALA A 155 61.97 -43.88 -23.45
CA ALA A 155 63.18 -43.45 -24.15
C ALA A 155 64.41 -44.27 -23.73
N ARG A 156 64.60 -44.47 -22.41
CA ARG A 156 65.68 -45.31 -21.85
C ARG A 156 65.57 -46.76 -22.29
N LEU A 157 64.35 -47.31 -22.34
CA LEU A 157 64.09 -48.67 -22.81
C LEU A 157 64.48 -48.81 -24.29
N ARG A 158 64.06 -47.87 -25.13
CA ARG A 158 64.40 -47.84 -26.56
C ARG A 158 65.91 -47.77 -26.78
N GLU A 159 66.63 -46.96 -25.99
CA GLU A 159 68.09 -46.90 -26.02
C GLU A 159 68.73 -48.26 -25.68
N VAL A 160 68.30 -48.91 -24.60
CA VAL A 160 68.79 -50.25 -24.21
C VAL A 160 68.51 -51.28 -25.31
N MET A 161 67.33 -51.26 -25.93
CA MET A 161 67.01 -52.15 -27.05
C MET A 161 67.96 -51.92 -28.25
N THR A 162 68.21 -50.67 -28.63
CA THR A 162 69.15 -50.37 -29.72
C THR A 162 70.59 -50.79 -29.38
N ASN A 163 71.02 -50.60 -28.13
CA ASN A 163 72.34 -51.04 -27.66
C ASN A 163 72.48 -52.56 -27.69
N ILE A 164 71.42 -53.30 -27.32
CA ILE A 164 71.37 -54.76 -27.42
C ILE A 164 71.53 -55.21 -28.87
N ASP A 165 70.81 -54.58 -29.80
CA ASP A 165 70.88 -54.96 -31.22
C ASP A 165 72.24 -54.65 -31.83
N LEU A 166 72.84 -53.50 -31.49
CA LEU A 166 74.22 -53.16 -31.87
C LEU A 166 75.23 -54.15 -31.26
N LEU A 167 75.08 -54.51 -29.99
CA LEU A 167 76.00 -55.43 -29.33
C LEU A 167 75.94 -56.83 -29.95
N LYS A 168 74.75 -57.30 -30.35
CA LYS A 168 74.60 -58.54 -31.13
C LYS A 168 75.35 -58.46 -32.46
N GLU A 169 75.24 -57.34 -33.18
CA GLU A 169 75.95 -57.14 -34.45
C GLU A 169 77.48 -57.18 -34.25
N ILE A 170 77.99 -56.53 -33.19
CA ILE A 170 79.42 -56.56 -32.85
C ILE A 170 79.89 -57.97 -32.48
N MET A 171 79.11 -58.70 -31.68
CA MET A 171 79.44 -60.08 -31.28
C MET A 171 79.51 -61.04 -32.48
N ASN A 172 78.72 -60.82 -33.52
CA ASN A 172 78.81 -61.58 -34.77
C ASN A 172 80.17 -61.43 -35.49
N ASN A 173 80.93 -60.36 -35.18
CA ASN A 173 82.26 -60.10 -35.72
C ASN A 173 83.41 -60.59 -34.80
N ASN A 174 83.17 -61.66 -34.03
CA ASN A 174 84.13 -62.36 -33.15
C ASN A 174 84.56 -61.60 -31.86
N LEU A 175 83.75 -60.67 -31.35
CA LEU A 175 83.99 -60.05 -30.03
C LEU A 175 83.28 -60.82 -28.90
N LEU A 176 83.94 -61.00 -27.75
CA LEU A 176 83.34 -61.60 -26.55
C LEU A 176 82.73 -60.51 -25.66
N ALA A 177 81.39 -60.38 -25.67
CA ALA A 177 80.65 -59.42 -24.84
C ALA A 177 79.35 -60.00 -24.23
N SER A 178 79.28 -61.33 -24.05
CA SER A 178 78.08 -62.03 -23.56
C SER A 178 77.60 -61.55 -22.18
N ASP A 179 78.52 -61.22 -21.28
CA ASP A 179 78.19 -60.74 -19.94
C ASP A 179 77.47 -59.38 -19.99
N GLU A 180 77.93 -58.48 -20.86
CA GLU A 180 77.30 -57.17 -21.08
C GLU A 180 75.94 -57.33 -21.75
N LEU A 181 75.80 -58.26 -22.70
CA LEU A 181 74.52 -58.58 -23.32
C LEU A 181 73.51 -59.07 -22.29
N LEU A 182 73.92 -59.97 -21.39
CA LEU A 182 73.07 -60.45 -20.29
C LEU A 182 72.67 -59.30 -19.36
N ARG A 183 73.61 -58.42 -19.01
CA ARG A 183 73.35 -57.24 -18.17
C ARG A 183 72.32 -56.30 -18.80
N LEU A 184 72.44 -56.02 -20.10
CA LEU A 184 71.48 -55.19 -20.83
C LEU A 184 70.11 -55.86 -20.97
N ARG A 185 70.06 -57.19 -21.17
CA ARG A 185 68.80 -57.95 -21.20
C ARG A 185 68.06 -57.88 -19.86
N THR A 186 68.77 -57.98 -18.74
CA THR A 186 68.16 -57.76 -17.42
C THR A 186 67.59 -56.35 -17.30
N LYS A 187 68.32 -55.34 -17.77
CA LYS A 187 67.88 -53.94 -17.74
C LYS A 187 66.69 -53.65 -18.65
N GLU A 188 66.60 -54.31 -19.81
CA GLU A 188 65.43 -54.25 -20.70
C GLU A 188 64.17 -54.75 -19.97
N VAL A 189 64.26 -55.87 -19.25
CA VAL A 189 63.14 -56.43 -18.48
C VAL A 189 62.75 -55.51 -17.31
N GLU A 190 63.74 -54.96 -16.61
CA GLU A 190 63.52 -54.01 -15.50
C GLU A 190 62.79 -52.74 -15.99
N LEU A 191 63.30 -52.11 -17.06
CA LEU A 191 62.69 -50.91 -17.65
C LEU A 191 61.32 -51.20 -18.27
N GLY A 192 61.12 -52.37 -18.87
CA GLY A 192 59.81 -52.80 -19.37
C GLY A 192 58.79 -52.91 -18.23
N SER A 193 59.18 -53.51 -17.11
CA SER A 193 58.33 -53.61 -15.91
C SER A 193 58.04 -52.24 -15.28
N GLU A 194 59.04 -51.35 -15.25
CA GLU A 194 58.87 -49.96 -14.79
C GLU A 194 57.88 -49.19 -15.67
N LEU A 195 57.96 -49.34 -17.00
CA LEU A 195 57.06 -48.70 -17.95
C LEU A 195 55.61 -49.16 -17.79
N ASP A 196 55.39 -50.46 -17.59
CA ASP A 196 54.05 -51.04 -17.37
C ASP A 196 53.40 -50.47 -16.10
N VAL A 197 54.17 -50.26 -15.03
CA VAL A 197 53.69 -49.61 -13.79
C VAL A 197 53.33 -48.14 -14.02
N MET A 198 54.04 -47.46 -14.93
CA MET A 198 53.80 -46.05 -15.25
C MET A 198 52.71 -45.82 -16.29
N ALA A 199 52.02 -46.87 -16.75
CA ALA A 199 50.96 -46.76 -17.75
C ALA A 199 49.87 -45.76 -17.31
N VAL A 200 49.68 -44.71 -18.12
CA VAL A 200 48.68 -43.67 -17.87
C VAL A 200 47.46 -43.92 -18.76
N SER A 201 46.26 -43.92 -18.16
CA SER A 201 45.00 -43.95 -18.91
C SER A 201 44.87 -42.75 -19.84
N ASP A 202 44.18 -42.94 -20.96
CA ASP A 202 43.93 -41.87 -21.94
C ASP A 202 43.22 -40.66 -21.30
N PHE A 203 43.88 -39.50 -21.35
CA PHE A 203 43.42 -38.23 -20.79
C PHE A 203 43.04 -37.21 -21.88
N SER A 204 42.67 -37.68 -23.06
CA SER A 204 42.05 -36.85 -24.10
C SER A 204 40.82 -36.13 -23.56
N VAL A 205 40.58 -34.90 -24.04
CA VAL A 205 39.53 -34.00 -23.53
C VAL A 205 38.14 -34.66 -23.46
N GLY A 206 37.79 -35.51 -24.44
CA GLY A 206 36.49 -36.21 -24.47
C GLY A 206 36.30 -37.31 -23.44
N LYS A 207 37.36 -37.71 -22.72
CA LYS A 207 37.33 -38.71 -21.63
C LYS A 207 37.51 -38.07 -20.25
N LEU A 208 37.61 -36.74 -20.18
CA LEU A 208 37.63 -36.03 -18.91
C LEU A 208 36.20 -35.96 -18.37
N ASP A 209 36.07 -36.16 -17.06
CA ASP A 209 34.80 -36.03 -16.34
C ASP A 209 34.44 -34.55 -16.16
N LEU A 210 34.17 -33.88 -17.27
CA LEU A 210 33.82 -32.46 -17.26
C LEU A 210 32.37 -32.28 -16.78
N PRO A 211 32.10 -31.28 -15.94
CA PRO A 211 30.73 -30.97 -15.54
C PRO A 211 29.90 -30.62 -16.79
N GLN A 212 28.75 -31.28 -16.95
CA GLN A 212 27.78 -30.92 -17.98
C GLN A 212 27.14 -29.59 -17.59
N ILE A 213 27.60 -28.50 -18.21
CA ILE A 213 26.92 -27.21 -18.14
C ILE A 213 25.73 -27.30 -19.11
N SER A 214 24.59 -27.86 -18.67
CA SER A 214 23.39 -27.81 -19.50
C SER A 214 22.97 -26.34 -19.65
N LYS A 215 22.84 -25.88 -20.90
CA LYS A 215 22.41 -24.52 -21.23
C LYS A 215 21.03 -24.16 -20.62
N ASP A 216 20.21 -25.19 -20.40
CA ASP A 216 18.84 -25.11 -19.90
C ASP A 216 18.72 -24.58 -18.46
N LEU A 217 19.78 -24.74 -17.64
CA LEU A 217 19.84 -24.18 -16.27
C LEU A 217 19.87 -22.65 -16.27
N SER A 218 20.27 -22.02 -17.38
CA SER A 218 20.28 -20.57 -17.53
C SER A 218 18.87 -20.05 -17.85
N GLU A 219 18.20 -20.63 -18.85
CA GLU A 219 16.92 -20.11 -19.35
C GLU A 219 15.78 -20.25 -18.34
N ASP A 220 15.67 -21.38 -17.63
CA ASP A 220 14.63 -21.55 -16.59
C ASP A 220 14.88 -20.68 -15.35
N PHE A 221 16.15 -20.47 -14.99
CA PHE A 221 16.51 -19.65 -13.84
C PHE A 221 16.26 -18.16 -14.11
N PHE A 222 16.58 -17.67 -15.31
CA PHE A 222 16.29 -16.30 -15.73
C PHE A 222 14.80 -16.08 -16.04
N ALA A 223 14.09 -17.05 -16.59
CA ALA A 223 12.65 -16.96 -16.85
C ALA A 223 11.84 -16.80 -15.55
N LYS A 224 12.22 -17.54 -14.50
CA LYS A 224 11.57 -17.45 -13.17
C LYS A 224 11.85 -16.11 -12.47
N VAL A 225 13.05 -15.55 -12.68
CA VAL A 225 13.44 -14.22 -12.18
C VAL A 225 12.66 -13.10 -12.90
N LEU A 226 12.44 -13.21 -14.21
CA LEU A 226 11.66 -12.21 -14.97
C LEU A 226 10.16 -12.26 -14.66
N TYR A 227 9.59 -13.44 -14.40
CA TYR A 227 8.16 -13.58 -14.10
C TYR A 227 7.77 -12.90 -12.78
N VAL A 228 8.65 -12.91 -11.78
CA VAL A 228 8.41 -12.23 -10.49
C VAL A 228 8.52 -10.70 -10.63
N VAL A 229 9.39 -10.21 -11.51
CA VAL A 229 9.59 -8.77 -11.75
C VAL A 229 8.50 -8.17 -12.64
N ASN A 230 7.97 -8.91 -13.61
CA ASN A 230 6.95 -8.42 -14.55
C ASN A 230 5.50 -8.72 -14.12
N GLY A 231 5.29 -9.54 -13.09
CA GLY A 231 3.95 -9.93 -12.61
C GLY A 231 3.18 -8.82 -11.88
N THR A 232 3.78 -7.66 -11.65
CA THR A 232 3.18 -6.52 -10.94
C THR A 232 2.70 -5.38 -11.83
N ASP A 233 3.00 -5.40 -13.13
CA ASP A 233 2.62 -4.32 -14.05
C ASP A 233 1.22 -4.47 -14.68
N ASP A 234 0.53 -5.59 -14.45
CA ASP A 234 -0.71 -5.93 -15.18
C ASP A 234 -2.03 -5.69 -14.39
N VAL A 235 -1.99 -4.99 -13.25
CA VAL A 235 -3.20 -4.75 -12.41
C VAL A 235 -3.47 -3.25 -12.13
N MET A 236 -3.06 -2.34 -13.02
CA MET A 236 -3.54 -0.95 -12.93
C MET A 236 -3.74 -0.27 -14.28
N LYS A 237 -4.57 -0.86 -15.14
CA LYS A 237 -5.29 -0.11 -16.17
C LYS A 237 -6.73 0.12 -15.72
N CYS A 238 -6.91 1.02 -14.76
CA CYS A 238 -8.21 1.67 -14.59
C CYS A 238 -8.44 2.54 -15.82
N ALA A 239 -9.46 2.19 -16.60
CA ALA A 239 -9.95 3.00 -17.71
C ALA A 239 -10.26 4.41 -17.20
N GLY A 240 -9.58 5.40 -17.77
CA GLY A 240 -9.95 6.81 -17.63
C GLY A 240 -11.18 7.04 -18.50
N ASP A 241 -12.35 6.99 -17.89
CA ASP A 241 -13.57 7.48 -18.51
C ASP A 241 -13.47 9.00 -18.63
N GLN A 242 -13.54 9.44 -19.89
CA GLN A 242 -13.63 10.83 -20.32
C GLN A 242 -14.84 11.50 -19.68
N PHE A 243 -14.61 12.60 -18.96
CA PHE A 243 -15.66 13.59 -18.73
C PHE A 243 -15.71 14.49 -19.97
N GLU A 244 -16.78 14.38 -20.75
CA GLU A 244 -17.13 15.38 -21.76
C GLU A 244 -17.52 16.70 -21.06
N ASP A 245 -16.83 17.77 -21.45
CA ASP A 245 -17.17 19.14 -21.08
C ASP A 245 -18.55 19.52 -21.63
N GLY A 246 -19.53 19.59 -20.75
CA GLY A 246 -20.84 20.19 -21.02
C GLY A 246 -20.74 21.71 -20.99
N GLU A 247 -20.51 22.31 -22.14
CA GLU A 247 -20.67 23.74 -22.40
C GLU A 247 -22.17 24.11 -22.28
N PHE A 248 -22.56 24.77 -21.19
CA PHE A 248 -23.85 25.45 -21.09
C PHE A 248 -23.63 26.95 -21.20
N GLY A 249 -23.74 27.46 -22.42
CA GLY A 249 -24.05 28.86 -22.66
C GLY A 249 -25.48 29.15 -22.20
N VAL A 250 -25.64 30.25 -21.47
CA VAL A 250 -26.95 30.88 -21.29
C VAL A 250 -26.75 32.36 -21.63
N ASP A 251 -27.09 32.67 -22.89
CA ASP A 251 -27.50 34.01 -23.28
C ASP A 251 -28.97 34.21 -22.86
N GLU A 252 -29.24 35.45 -22.47
CA GLU A 252 -30.52 36.12 -22.16
C GLU A 252 -31.10 36.03 -20.73
#